data_AF-Q94KA1-F1
#
_entry.id   AF-Q94KA1-F1
#
_cell.length_a   1.000
_cell.length_b   1.000
_cell.length_c   1.000
_cell.angle_alpha   90.00
_cell.angle_beta   90.00
_cell.angle_gamma   90.00
#
_symmetry.space_group_name_H-M   'P 1'
#
loop_
_entity.id
_entity.type
_entity.pdbx_description
1 polymer ?
#
loop_
_entity_poly.entity_id
_entity_poly.type
_entity_poly.pdbx_seq_one_letter_code
_entity_poly.pdbx_strand_id
1 'polypeptide(L)'
;WLFLAAAAFTADVKLWEIVYSKDGSVKEVSKVMQLKGHKSAVTWLCFAPNSEQIITASKDGSIRIWNINVRYHLDEDPKTLKLFPIPLHDSSGATLHYDHLSLSPDGRILAATHGSTLQWLSVESGKVLDTADKAHESDITSIAWAPTTIPMGSGQGFILATSGGDKKVKLWTAPSLDLS
;
A
#
# COMPACT_ATOMS: atom_id res chain seq x y z
N TRP A 1 15.30 -4.10 3.83
CA TRP A 1 15.07 -3.03 2.86
C TRP A 1 16.26 -2.09 2.90
N LEU A 2 16.93 -1.87 1.77
CA LEU A 2 18.03 -0.91 1.66
C LEU A 2 17.52 0.53 1.51
N PHE A 3 16.22 0.70 1.20
CA PHE A 3 15.60 1.99 0.95
C PHE A 3 14.63 2.41 2.06
N LEU A 4 14.59 3.72 2.31
CA LEU A 4 13.51 4.41 3.00
C LEU A 4 12.69 5.18 1.96
N ALA A 5 11.38 5.26 2.14
CA ALA A 5 10.49 6.06 1.31
C ALA A 5 9.58 6.94 2.18
N ALA A 6 9.36 8.18 1.75
CA ALA A 6 8.46 9.09 2.45
C ALA A 6 7.70 9.99 1.47
N ALA A 7 6.45 10.26 1.83
CA ALA A 7 5.61 11.29 1.24
C ALA A 7 5.20 12.29 2.34
N ALA A 8 5.18 13.59 2.03
CA ALA A 8 4.94 14.65 3.01
C ALA A 8 3.73 15.52 2.60
N PHE A 9 2.58 14.90 2.32
CA PHE A 9 1.42 15.56 1.71
C PHE A 9 1.71 16.31 0.41
N THR A 10 2.83 15.97 -0.25
CA THR A 10 3.18 16.43 -1.58
C THR A 10 2.81 15.37 -2.62
N ALA A 11 2.86 15.75 -3.90
CA ALA A 11 2.56 14.84 -5.00
C ALA A 11 3.71 13.88 -5.35
N ASP A 12 4.87 14.06 -4.72
CA ASP A 12 6.07 13.26 -4.94
C ASP A 12 6.37 12.36 -3.74
N VAL A 13 6.91 11.18 -4.03
CA VAL A 13 7.53 10.30 -3.03
C VAL A 13 9.03 10.36 -3.20
N LYS A 14 9.74 10.61 -2.10
CA LYS A 14 11.21 10.63 -2.10
C LYS A 14 11.70 9.30 -1.54
N LEU A 15 12.78 8.78 -2.15
CA LEU A 15 13.43 7.55 -1.69
C LEU A 15 14.88 7.84 -1.36
N TRP A 16 15.34 7.22 -0.28
CA TRP A 16 16.71 7.29 0.19
C TRP A 16 17.30 5.89 0.32
N GLU A 17 18.55 5.72 -0.09
CA GLU A 17 19.34 4.52 0.15
C GLU A 17 20.06 4.66 1.50
N ILE A 18 20.02 3.62 2.32
CA ILE A 18 20.85 3.50 3.52
C ILE A 18 22.14 2.76 3.12
N VAL A 19 23.25 3.50 3.11
CA VAL A 19 24.58 2.97 2.80
C VAL A 19 25.26 2.52 4.08
N TYR A 20 25.69 1.26 4.13
CA TYR A 20 26.37 0.68 5.30
C TYR A 20 27.89 0.62 5.10
N SER A 21 28.62 0.87 6.18
CA SER A 21 30.06 0.61 6.28
C SER A 21 30.33 -0.88 6.42
N LYS A 22 31.60 -1.29 6.23
CA LYS A 22 32.03 -2.70 6.37
C LYS A 22 31.78 -3.29 7.77
N ASP A 23 31.73 -2.44 8.79
CA ASP A 23 31.44 -2.81 10.18
C ASP A 23 29.93 -2.87 10.50
N GLY A 24 29.07 -2.64 9.50
CA GLY A 24 27.61 -2.65 9.66
C GLY A 24 27.02 -1.34 10.18
N SER A 25 27.84 -0.31 10.47
CA SER A 25 27.33 1.02 10.82
C SER A 25 26.72 1.73 9.61
N VAL A 26 25.70 2.57 9.83
CA VAL A 26 25.16 3.43 8.76
C VAL A 26 26.20 4.48 8.43
N LYS A 27 26.68 4.48 7.18
CA LYS A 27 27.64 5.45 6.65
C LYS A 27 26.94 6.73 6.19
N GLU A 28 25.87 6.58 5.42
CA GLU A 28 25.14 7.69 4.80
C GLU A 28 23.69 7.28 4.49
N VAL A 29 22.80 8.27 4.42
CA VAL A 29 21.43 8.12 3.89
C VAL A 29 21.26 9.13 2.75
N SER A 30 21.36 8.66 1.51
CA SER A 30 21.40 9.52 0.32
C SER A 30 20.07 9.47 -0.41
N LYS A 31 19.53 10.62 -0.84
CA LYS A 31 18.33 10.65 -1.69
C LYS A 31 18.70 10.15 -3.08
N VAL A 32 18.10 9.04 -3.52
CA VAL A 32 18.48 8.35 -4.76
C VAL A 32 17.40 8.38 -5.83
N MET A 33 16.13 8.50 -5.45
CA MET A 33 15.02 8.48 -6.40
C MET A 33 13.91 9.45 -5.97
N GLN A 34 13.06 9.80 -6.93
CA GLN A 34 11.84 10.56 -6.68
C GLN A 34 10.72 10.05 -7.60
N LEU A 35 9.63 9.55 -7.01
CA LEU A 35 8.45 9.12 -7.76
C LEU A 35 7.61 10.36 -8.06
N LYS A 36 7.49 10.71 -9.34
CA LYS A 36 6.72 11.87 -9.82
C LYS A 36 5.57 11.40 -10.69
N GLY A 37 4.39 12.00 -10.50
CA GLY A 37 3.26 11.78 -11.40
C GLY A 37 1.88 11.92 -10.77
N HIS A 38 1.76 11.79 -9.44
CA HIS A 38 0.53 12.19 -8.77
C HIS A 38 0.28 13.69 -8.98
N LYS A 39 -1.00 14.08 -8.94
CA LYS A 39 -1.45 15.47 -9.15
C LYS A 39 -1.86 16.16 -7.85
N SER A 40 -1.85 15.44 -6.74
CA SER A 40 -2.22 15.90 -5.41
C SER A 40 -1.46 15.12 -4.34
N ALA A 41 -1.67 15.47 -3.08
CA ALA A 41 -1.02 14.87 -1.92
C ALA A 41 -1.09 13.34 -1.94
N VAL A 42 0.07 12.67 -1.86
CA VAL A 42 0.15 11.24 -1.55
C VAL A 42 -0.23 11.06 -0.08
N THR A 43 -1.26 10.25 0.17
CA THR A 43 -1.84 10.03 1.51
C THR A 43 -1.18 8.85 2.22
N TRP A 44 -0.77 7.84 1.46
CA TRP A 44 -0.10 6.66 1.99
C TRP A 44 0.78 5.97 0.95
N LEU A 45 1.75 5.19 1.43
CA LEU A 45 2.58 4.32 0.58
C LEU A 45 2.94 3.02 1.31
N CYS A 46 3.23 1.97 0.56
CA CYS A 46 3.82 0.74 1.06
C CYS A 46 4.79 0.13 0.04
N PHE A 47 5.80 -0.60 0.53
CA PHE A 47 6.66 -1.41 -0.33
C PHE A 47 5.98 -2.74 -0.63
N ALA A 48 6.16 -3.24 -1.86
CA ALA A 48 5.81 -4.60 -2.21
C ALA A 48 6.85 -5.58 -1.63
N PRO A 49 6.46 -6.81 -1.21
CA PRO A 49 7.36 -7.82 -0.64
C PRO A 49 8.63 -8.12 -1.45
N ASN A 50 8.57 -7.94 -2.77
CA ASN A 50 9.70 -8.18 -3.66
C ASN A 50 10.82 -7.12 -3.58
N SER A 51 10.65 -6.00 -2.86
CA SER A 51 11.65 -4.91 -2.82
C SER A 51 11.87 -4.13 -4.10
N GLU A 52 11.06 -4.37 -5.12
CA GLU A 52 11.20 -3.76 -6.44
C GLU A 52 10.08 -2.79 -6.75
N GLN A 53 9.02 -2.76 -5.94
CA GLN A 53 7.86 -1.92 -6.17
C GLN A 53 7.42 -1.15 -4.93
N ILE A 54 6.86 0.04 -5.18
CA ILE A 54 6.12 0.82 -4.18
C ILE A 54 4.70 1.04 -4.70
N ILE A 55 3.73 0.99 -3.80
CA ILE A 55 2.34 1.31 -4.06
C ILE A 55 2.01 2.60 -3.32
N THR A 56 1.35 3.54 -3.98
CA THR A 56 0.96 4.84 -3.41
C THR A 56 -0.52 5.11 -3.63
N ALA A 57 -1.18 5.75 -2.67
CA ALA A 57 -2.51 6.36 -2.83
C ALA A 57 -2.42 7.88 -2.71
N SER A 58 -3.27 8.60 -3.42
CA SER A 58 -3.27 10.06 -3.45
C SER A 58 -4.68 10.65 -3.43
N LYS A 59 -4.76 11.89 -2.93
CA LYS A 59 -5.95 12.76 -3.07
C LYS A 59 -6.27 13.14 -4.51
N ASP A 60 -5.44 12.76 -5.49
CA ASP A 60 -5.79 12.87 -6.90
C ASP A 60 -6.75 11.79 -7.39
N GLY A 61 -7.20 10.91 -6.48
CA GLY A 61 -8.15 9.85 -6.75
C GLY A 61 -7.51 8.61 -7.39
N SER A 62 -6.19 8.45 -7.30
CA SER A 62 -5.50 7.32 -7.90
C SER A 62 -4.62 6.51 -6.93
N ILE A 63 -4.51 5.22 -7.24
CA ILE A 63 -3.46 4.33 -6.77
C ILE A 63 -2.43 4.18 -7.89
N ARG A 64 -1.15 4.26 -7.56
CA ARG A 64 -0.05 3.97 -8.47
C ARG A 64 0.82 2.85 -7.96
N ILE A 65 1.26 1.99 -8.87
CA ILE A 65 2.29 0.98 -8.62
C ILE A 65 3.53 1.40 -9.40
N TRP A 66 4.64 1.55 -8.69
CA TRP A 66 5.91 2.05 -9.22
C TRP A 66 6.93 0.93 -9.29
N ASN A 67 7.68 0.83 -10.39
CA ASN A 67 8.94 0.11 -10.42
C ASN A 67 10.04 1.00 -9.85
N ILE A 68 10.71 0.52 -8.80
CA ILE A 68 11.88 1.15 -8.18
C ILE A 68 13.14 0.31 -8.35
N ASN A 69 13.06 -0.87 -8.98
CA ASN A 69 14.24 -1.62 -9.42
C ASN A 69 14.77 -1.03 -10.72
N VAL A 70 15.48 0.09 -10.58
CA VAL A 70 16.08 0.86 -11.67
C VAL A 70 17.55 1.12 -11.38
N ARG A 71 18.35 1.33 -12.43
CA ARG A 71 19.74 1.73 -12.28
C ARG A 71 19.84 3.23 -12.00
N TYR A 72 19.42 3.67 -10.81
CA TYR A 72 19.40 5.10 -10.46
C TYR A 72 20.78 5.76 -10.47
N HIS A 73 21.87 4.99 -10.29
CA HIS A 73 23.24 5.49 -10.48
C HIS A 73 23.62 5.78 -11.95
N LEU A 74 22.80 5.33 -12.90
CA LEU A 74 22.92 5.61 -14.34
C LEU A 74 21.79 6.54 -14.82
N ASP A 75 21.23 7.35 -13.91
CA ASP A 75 20.12 8.27 -14.17
C ASP A 75 18.86 7.60 -14.74
N GLU A 76 18.64 6.32 -14.44
CA GLU A 76 17.38 5.65 -14.78
C GLU A 76 16.28 6.03 -13.78
N ASP A 77 15.25 6.72 -14.27
CA ASP A 77 14.09 7.12 -13.46
C ASP A 77 13.16 5.92 -13.13
N PRO A 78 12.58 5.88 -11.91
CA PRO A 78 11.46 5.01 -11.57
C PRO A 78 10.28 5.20 -12.52
N LYS A 79 9.56 4.12 -12.81
CA LYS A 79 8.45 4.13 -13.77
C LYS A 79 7.14 3.72 -13.10
N THR A 80 6.04 4.39 -13.45
CA THR A 80 4.70 3.89 -13.09
C THR A 80 4.40 2.64 -13.93
N LEU A 81 4.23 1.49 -13.27
CA LEU A 81 3.80 0.25 -13.90
C LEU A 81 2.29 0.21 -14.10
N LYS A 82 1.54 0.64 -13.07
CA LYS A 82 0.07 0.61 -13.07
C LYS A 82 -0.50 1.87 -12.44
N LEU A 83 -1.65 2.29 -12.95
CA LEU A 83 -2.43 3.42 -12.48
C LEU A 83 -3.89 2.99 -12.42
N PHE A 84 -4.46 3.01 -11.23
CA PHE A 84 -5.87 2.66 -11.01
C PHE A 84 -6.61 3.85 -10.38
N PRO A 85 -7.86 4.11 -10.76
CA PRO A 85 -8.70 5.01 -9.98
C PRO A 85 -9.01 4.37 -8.62
N ILE A 86 -9.15 5.20 -7.58
CA ILE A 86 -9.70 4.75 -6.30
C ILE A 86 -11.20 4.49 -6.51
N PRO A 87 -11.69 3.26 -6.25
CA PRO A 87 -13.08 2.86 -6.54
C PRO A 87 -14.09 3.32 -5.48
N LEU A 88 -13.69 4.10 -4.48
CA LEU A 88 -14.59 4.64 -3.45
C LEU A 88 -15.08 6.02 -3.83
N HIS A 89 -16.39 6.21 -3.68
CA HIS A 89 -17.08 7.46 -3.94
C HIS A 89 -17.99 7.82 -2.78
N ASP A 90 -18.15 9.12 -2.51
CA ASP A 90 -19.15 9.60 -1.56
C ASP A 90 -20.56 9.63 -2.19
N SER A 91 -21.55 10.07 -1.41
CA SER A 91 -22.94 10.18 -1.87
C SER A 91 -23.15 11.16 -3.04
N SER A 92 -22.19 12.06 -3.29
CA SER A 92 -22.20 12.98 -4.43
C SER A 92 -21.49 12.42 -5.67
N GLY A 93 -20.87 11.23 -5.55
CA GLY A 93 -20.07 10.60 -6.59
C GLY A 93 -18.61 11.07 -6.62
N ALA A 94 -18.18 11.94 -5.70
CA ALA A 94 -16.80 12.40 -5.63
C ALA A 94 -15.89 11.26 -5.12
N THR A 95 -14.76 11.06 -5.78
CA THR A 95 -13.78 10.04 -5.40
C THR A 95 -13.18 10.35 -4.02
N LEU A 96 -13.24 9.38 -3.13
CA LEU A 96 -12.63 9.41 -1.81
C LEU A 96 -11.14 9.04 -1.90
N HIS A 97 -10.40 9.26 -0.82
CA HIS A 97 -8.98 8.89 -0.72
C HIS A 97 -8.79 7.76 0.29
N TYR A 98 -7.75 6.96 0.13
CA TYR A 98 -7.37 5.98 1.14
C TYR A 98 -6.46 6.61 2.21
N ASP A 99 -6.73 6.27 3.47
CA ASP A 99 -5.97 6.69 4.65
C ASP A 99 -4.81 5.75 4.95
N HIS A 100 -5.03 4.43 4.77
CA HIS A 100 -4.00 3.41 4.95
C HIS A 100 -4.00 2.43 3.79
N LEU A 101 -2.80 1.96 3.42
CA LEU A 101 -2.58 0.85 2.51
C LEU A 101 -1.67 -0.20 3.16
N SER A 102 -1.95 -1.48 2.91
CA SER A 102 -1.08 -2.57 3.33
C SER A 102 -1.16 -3.72 2.35
N LEU A 103 0.00 -4.15 1.84
CA LEU A 103 0.08 -5.26 0.89
C LEU A 103 0.14 -6.59 1.65
N SER A 104 -0.62 -7.55 1.17
CA SER A 104 -0.54 -8.94 1.63
C SER A 104 0.88 -9.50 1.45
N PRO A 105 1.28 -10.51 2.25
CA PRO A 105 2.64 -11.06 2.22
C PRO A 105 3.06 -11.63 0.86
N ASP A 106 2.11 -12.10 0.03
CA ASP A 106 2.39 -12.58 -1.33
C ASP A 106 2.40 -11.47 -2.39
N GLY A 107 2.06 -10.23 -1.99
CA GLY A 107 2.05 -9.05 -2.84
C GLY A 107 0.85 -8.95 -3.78
N ARG A 108 -0.18 -9.81 -3.67
CA ARG A 108 -1.26 -9.89 -4.67
C ARG A 108 -2.53 -9.15 -4.28
N ILE A 109 -2.78 -9.01 -2.99
CA ILE A 109 -3.94 -8.32 -2.43
C ILE A 109 -3.50 -7.05 -1.69
N LEU A 110 -4.13 -5.92 -2.01
CA LEU A 110 -3.96 -4.65 -1.33
C LEU A 110 -5.14 -4.43 -0.38
N ALA A 111 -4.89 -4.35 0.92
CA ALA A 111 -5.86 -3.83 1.88
C ALA A 111 -5.77 -2.30 1.88
N ALA A 112 -6.91 -1.63 1.79
CA ALA A 112 -7.01 -0.18 1.74
C ALA A 112 -8.19 0.31 2.60
N THR A 113 -8.02 1.42 3.32
CA THR A 113 -9.06 1.93 4.23
C THR A 113 -9.42 3.38 3.96
N HIS A 114 -10.69 3.72 4.18
CA HIS A 114 -11.18 5.09 4.23
C HIS A 114 -12.18 5.22 5.38
N GLY A 115 -11.85 6.03 6.40
CA GLY A 115 -12.67 6.13 7.61
C GLY A 115 -12.94 4.74 8.22
N SER A 116 -14.21 4.32 8.28
CA SER A 116 -14.62 3.01 8.81
C SER A 116 -14.68 1.87 7.77
N THR A 117 -14.40 2.15 6.50
CA THR A 117 -14.49 1.18 5.41
C THR A 117 -13.14 0.52 5.16
N LEU A 118 -13.16 -0.79 4.93
CA LEU A 118 -12.02 -1.59 4.50
C LEU A 118 -12.33 -2.23 3.14
N GLN A 119 -11.40 -2.13 2.19
CA GLN A 119 -11.48 -2.81 0.91
C GLN A 119 -10.25 -3.67 0.65
N TRP A 120 -10.47 -4.77 -0.07
CA TRP A 120 -9.41 -5.59 -0.65
C TRP A 120 -9.41 -5.42 -2.16
N LEU A 121 -8.26 -5.08 -2.72
CA LEU A 121 -8.09 -4.88 -4.15
C LEU A 121 -7.07 -5.86 -4.71
N SER A 122 -7.30 -6.32 -5.94
CA SER A 122 -6.30 -7.02 -6.72
C SER A 122 -5.20 -6.05 -7.14
N VAL A 123 -3.96 -6.32 -6.75
CA VAL A 123 -2.79 -5.52 -7.15
C VAL A 123 -2.58 -5.61 -8.66
N GLU A 124 -2.95 -6.74 -9.26
CA GLU A 124 -2.80 -6.98 -10.68
C GLU A 124 -3.75 -6.12 -11.53
N SER A 125 -5.02 -6.04 -11.12
CA SER A 125 -6.07 -5.44 -11.95
C SER A 125 -6.67 -4.15 -11.41
N GLY A 126 -6.41 -3.81 -10.15
CA GLY A 126 -7.06 -2.71 -9.44
C GLY A 126 -8.53 -2.97 -9.10
N LYS A 127 -9.07 -4.15 -9.43
CA LYS A 127 -10.46 -4.51 -9.10
C LYS A 127 -10.63 -4.71 -7.60
N VAL A 128 -11.76 -4.24 -7.08
CA VAL A 128 -12.22 -4.55 -5.73
C VAL A 128 -12.61 -6.03 -5.67
N LEU A 129 -11.97 -6.77 -4.77
CA LEU A 129 -12.25 -8.17 -4.48
C LEU A 129 -13.36 -8.30 -3.43
N ASP A 130 -13.31 -7.45 -2.40
CA ASP A 130 -14.31 -7.41 -1.34
C ASP A 130 -14.33 -6.04 -0.65
N THR A 131 -15.44 -5.71 0.02
CA THR A 131 -15.63 -4.49 0.80
C THR A 131 -16.36 -4.80 2.10
N ALA A 132 -15.75 -4.39 3.22
CA ALA A 132 -16.40 -4.36 4.51
C ALA A 132 -16.80 -2.91 4.83
N ASP A 133 -18.03 -2.56 4.46
CA ASP A 133 -18.64 -1.29 4.86
C ASP A 133 -18.87 -1.28 6.38
N LYS A 134 -18.48 -0.20 7.05
CA LYS A 134 -18.51 -0.10 8.52
C LYS A 134 -17.78 -1.28 9.18
N ALA A 135 -16.61 -1.60 8.66
CA ALA A 135 -15.71 -2.57 9.28
C ALA A 135 -15.46 -2.24 10.76
N HIS A 136 -15.48 -0.96 11.15
CA HIS A 136 -15.54 -0.47 12.52
C HIS A 136 -16.69 0.52 12.73
N GLU A 137 -17.09 0.77 13.99
CA GLU A 137 -18.10 1.79 14.34
C GLU A 137 -17.53 3.23 14.34
N SER A 138 -16.21 3.35 14.16
CA SER A 138 -15.43 4.58 14.06
C SER A 138 -14.30 4.37 13.05
N ASP A 139 -13.46 5.38 12.85
CA ASP A 139 -12.36 5.31 11.88
C ASP A 139 -11.38 4.18 12.21
N ILE A 140 -10.95 3.48 11.16
CA ILE A 140 -9.86 2.52 11.24
C ILE A 140 -8.57 3.30 11.43
N THR A 141 -7.82 2.97 12.46
CA THR A 141 -6.61 3.68 12.87
C THR A 141 -5.33 2.94 12.45
N SER A 142 -5.42 1.64 12.15
CA SER A 142 -4.29 0.85 11.69
C SER A 142 -4.73 -0.46 11.05
N ILE A 143 -3.90 -0.98 10.15
CA ILE A 143 -4.06 -2.27 9.50
C ILE A 143 -2.73 -3.01 9.44
N ALA A 144 -2.73 -4.32 9.66
CA ALA A 144 -1.52 -5.15 9.60
C ALA A 144 -1.84 -6.57 9.13
N TRP A 145 -1.10 -7.06 8.13
CA TRP A 145 -1.19 -8.44 7.68
C TRP A 145 -0.41 -9.37 8.62
N ALA A 146 -0.95 -10.56 8.87
CA ALA A 146 -0.16 -11.66 9.39
C ALA A 146 0.95 -12.00 8.38
N PRO A 147 2.19 -12.24 8.83
CA PRO A 147 3.33 -12.45 7.93
C PRO A 147 3.28 -13.79 7.19
N THR A 148 2.51 -14.75 7.70
CA THR A 148 2.30 -16.06 7.12
C THR A 148 0.82 -16.36 7.02
N THR A 149 0.48 -17.26 6.11
CA THR A 149 -0.87 -17.82 6.05
C THR A 149 -1.17 -18.64 7.31
N ILE A 150 -2.45 -18.74 7.64
CA ILE A 150 -2.95 -19.58 8.73
C ILE A 150 -3.76 -20.73 8.13
N PRO A 151 -3.64 -21.97 8.65
CA PRO A 151 -4.52 -23.07 8.25
C PRO A 151 -5.99 -22.71 8.51
N MET A 152 -6.83 -22.89 7.50
CA MET A 152 -8.25 -22.58 7.54
C MET A 152 -9.03 -23.70 6.86
N GLY A 153 -9.74 -24.52 7.63
CA GLY A 153 -10.57 -25.62 7.10
C GLY A 153 -9.82 -26.48 6.07
N SER A 154 -10.14 -26.28 4.79
CA SER A 154 -9.55 -27.00 3.65
C SER A 154 -8.36 -26.31 2.97
N GLY A 155 -7.82 -25.21 3.49
CA GLY A 155 -6.76 -24.44 2.84
C GLY A 155 -5.94 -23.55 3.78
N GLN A 156 -5.25 -22.58 3.18
CA GLN A 156 -4.48 -21.56 3.88
C GLN A 156 -5.03 -20.19 3.52
N GLY A 157 -5.22 -19.32 4.52
CA GLY A 157 -5.73 -17.97 4.33
C GLY A 157 -4.76 -16.90 4.82
N PHE A 158 -4.74 -15.76 4.14
CA PHE A 158 -4.10 -14.56 4.67
C PHE A 158 -5.04 -13.87 5.65
N ILE A 159 -4.50 -13.49 6.81
CA ILE A 159 -5.25 -12.77 7.84
C ILE A 159 -4.79 -11.32 7.91
N LEU A 160 -5.74 -10.41 7.92
CA LEU A 160 -5.54 -8.99 8.18
C LEU A 160 -6.10 -8.65 9.56
N ALA A 161 -5.35 -7.89 10.35
CA ALA A 161 -5.85 -7.25 11.56
C ALA A 161 -6.16 -5.77 11.30
N THR A 162 -7.25 -5.27 11.87
CA THR A 162 -7.60 -3.84 11.88
C THR A 162 -7.84 -3.38 13.32
N SER A 163 -7.47 -2.13 13.62
CA SER A 163 -7.85 -1.44 14.86
C SER A 163 -8.68 -0.20 14.53
N GLY A 164 -9.62 0.17 15.38
CA GLY A 164 -10.45 1.36 15.18
C GLY A 164 -10.67 2.20 16.42
N GLY A 165 -11.17 3.42 16.23
CA GLY A 165 -11.59 4.33 17.31
C GLY A 165 -12.72 3.77 18.20
N ASP A 166 -13.38 2.71 17.74
CA ASP A 166 -14.38 1.94 18.48
C ASP A 166 -13.79 1.03 19.57
N LYS A 167 -12.47 1.13 19.81
CA LYS A 167 -11.71 0.38 20.83
C LYS A 167 -11.68 -1.12 20.57
N LYS A 168 -11.89 -1.56 19.33
CA LYS A 168 -11.87 -2.97 18.93
C LYS A 168 -10.68 -3.24 18.01
N VAL A 169 -10.18 -4.48 18.09
CA VAL A 169 -9.34 -5.10 17.05
C VAL A 169 -10.17 -6.17 16.38
N LYS A 170 -10.17 -6.20 15.04
CA LYS A 170 -10.89 -7.21 14.25
C LYS A 170 -9.91 -7.95 13.35
N LEU A 171 -10.18 -9.22 13.13
CA LEU A 171 -9.42 -10.09 12.24
C LEU A 171 -10.28 -10.47 11.05
N TRP A 172 -9.66 -10.45 9.88
CA TRP A 172 -10.33 -10.66 8.61
C TRP A 172 -9.57 -11.72 7.83
N THR A 173 -10.30 -12.66 7.23
CA THR A 173 -9.73 -13.52 6.20
C THR A 173 -9.77 -12.78 4.88
N ALA A 174 -8.66 -12.73 4.16
CA ALA A 174 -8.64 -12.11 2.84
C ALA A 174 -9.53 -12.88 1.86
N PRO A 175 -10.17 -12.18 0.91
CA PRO A 175 -10.84 -12.84 -0.20
C PRO A 175 -9.82 -13.63 -1.04
N SER A 176 -10.28 -14.71 -1.66
CA SER A 176 -9.47 -15.45 -2.63
C SER A 176 -9.39 -14.67 -3.94
N LEU A 177 -8.26 -14.77 -4.63
CA LEU A 177 -8.15 -14.31 -6.01
C LEU A 177 -8.77 -15.38 -6.90
N ASP A 178 -9.99 -15.14 -7.39
CA ASP A 178 -10.54 -15.99 -8.44
C ASP A 178 -9.66 -15.84 -9.69
N LEU A 179 -8.92 -16.90 -10.00
CA LEU A 179 -8.20 -17.04 -11.25
C LEU A 179 -9.23 -17.40 -12.34
N SER A 180 -10.08 -16.44 -12.71
CA SER A 180 -10.96 -16.57 -13.89
C SER A 180 -10.18 -16.32 -15.16
#